data_AF-A0A0J8YBD9-F1
#
_entry.id   AF-A0A0J8YBD9-F1
#
_cell.length_a   1.000
_cell.length_b   1.000
_cell.length_c   1.000
_cell.angle_alpha   90.00
_cell.angle_beta   90.00
_cell.angle_gamma   90.00
#
_symmetry.space_group_name_H-M   'P 1'
#
loop_
_entity.id
_entity.type
_entity.pdbx_description
1 polymer ?
#
loop_
_entity_poly.entity_id
_entity_poly.type
_entity_poly.pdbx_seq_one_letter_code
_entity_poly.pdbx_strand_id
1 'polypeptide(L)'
;MKPKKGMLTSMAEGDNIPHSKYYSRKIHWPGNAAQCSKFGSGITLGKGYDLKYRTELEVISDLTSSGISVEKAKQIAKGVKKSYCSAHEFVKKNRDAIAEITEIQQIRLFEKTYLHYSNDSQRFCHRYKSPHCVTWEQLKPPLKEVLIDMKY
;
A
#
# COMPACT_ATOMS: atom_id res chain seq x y z
N MET A 1 -4.21 13.02 10.80
CA MET A 1 -3.01 12.49 11.48
C MET A 1 -1.88 12.32 10.45
N LYS A 2 -0.60 12.33 10.87
CA LYS A 2 0.58 12.21 9.98
C LYS A 2 1.42 10.96 10.35
N PRO A 3 2.06 10.28 9.40
CA PRO A 3 2.97 9.18 9.71
C PRO A 3 4.29 9.69 10.32
N LYS A 4 5.01 8.82 11.03
CA LYS A 4 6.32 9.14 11.62
C LYS A 4 7.43 9.28 10.57
N LYS A 5 7.31 8.57 9.44
CA LYS A 5 8.24 8.57 8.30
C LYS A 5 7.47 8.48 7.00
N GLY A 6 8.07 8.91 5.89
CA GLY A 6 7.44 8.82 4.58
C GLY A 6 6.34 9.85 4.40
N MET A 7 6.55 11.08 4.89
CA MET A 7 5.55 12.13 4.78
C MET A 7 5.29 12.46 3.32
N LEU A 8 6.34 12.56 2.49
CA LEU A 8 6.22 12.76 1.05
C LEU A 8 5.29 11.72 0.40
N THR A 9 5.63 10.43 0.54
CA THR A 9 4.86 9.33 -0.05
C THR A 9 3.44 9.26 0.49
N SER A 10 3.23 9.45 1.80
CA SER A 10 1.88 9.48 2.35
C SER A 10 1.02 10.62 1.81
N MET A 11 1.61 11.74 1.40
CA MET A 11 0.88 12.86 0.81
C MET A 11 0.59 12.63 -0.67
N ALA A 12 1.50 11.96 -1.40
CA ALA A 12 1.33 11.63 -2.80
C ALA A 12 0.33 10.46 -3.03
N GLU A 13 0.31 9.49 -2.10
CA GLU A 13 -0.40 8.23 -2.30
C GLU A 13 -1.83 8.23 -1.78
N GLY A 14 -2.75 7.74 -2.60
CA GLY A 14 -4.15 7.52 -2.24
C GLY A 14 -4.95 8.80 -1.92
N ASP A 15 -6.25 8.65 -1.72
CA ASP A 15 -7.14 9.76 -1.38
C ASP A 15 -7.98 9.47 -0.13
N ASN A 16 -8.31 10.52 0.61
CA ASN A 16 -9.23 10.46 1.74
C ASN A 16 -10.55 11.19 1.42
N ILE A 17 -11.01 11.12 0.16
CA ILE A 17 -12.26 11.73 -0.31
C ILE A 17 -13.34 10.64 -0.28
N PRO A 18 -14.31 10.65 0.65
CA PRO A 18 -15.22 9.51 0.86
C PRO A 18 -16.02 9.07 -0.38
N HIS A 19 -16.32 10.00 -1.29
CA HIS A 19 -17.05 9.74 -2.53
C HIS A 19 -16.16 9.31 -3.71
N SER A 20 -14.84 9.26 -3.52
CA SER A 20 -13.91 8.77 -4.54
C SER A 20 -13.96 7.25 -4.67
N LYS A 21 -13.91 6.77 -5.92
CA LYS A 21 -13.68 5.35 -6.21
C LYS A 21 -12.33 4.83 -5.70
N TYR A 22 -11.37 5.73 -5.48
CA TYR A 22 -10.03 5.42 -4.96
C TYR A 22 -9.87 5.74 -3.47
N TYR A 23 -10.97 6.01 -2.77
CA TYR A 23 -10.94 6.30 -1.34
C TYR A 23 -10.22 5.21 -0.55
N SER A 24 -9.09 5.61 0.04
CA SER A 24 -8.08 4.74 0.60
C SER A 24 -8.50 4.03 1.88
N ARG A 25 -9.50 4.54 2.62
CA ARG A 25 -10.01 3.86 3.82
C ARG A 25 -10.93 2.67 3.50
N LYS A 26 -11.19 2.39 2.22
CA LYS A 26 -11.88 1.19 1.73
C LYS A 26 -11.02 0.45 0.70
N ILE A 27 -11.23 -0.86 0.56
CA ILE A 27 -10.56 -1.65 -0.48
C ILE A 27 -10.90 -1.13 -1.88
N HIS A 28 -9.91 -0.77 -2.68
CA HIS A 28 -10.08 -0.26 -4.04
C HIS A 28 -9.19 -1.02 -5.02
N TRP A 29 -9.36 -0.75 -6.31
CA TRP A 29 -8.51 -1.28 -7.36
C TRP A 29 -8.13 -0.12 -8.30
N PRO A 30 -6.84 0.22 -8.43
CA PRO A 30 -6.40 1.46 -9.09
C PRO A 30 -6.36 1.37 -10.63
N GLY A 31 -7.24 0.58 -11.25
CA GLY A 31 -7.28 0.39 -12.71
C GLY A 31 -8.52 0.98 -13.39
N ASN A 32 -8.59 0.82 -14.71
CA ASN A 32 -9.79 1.14 -15.50
C ASN A 32 -10.67 -0.10 -15.68
N ALA A 33 -11.89 -0.06 -15.14
CA ALA A 33 -12.85 -1.17 -15.19
C ALA A 33 -13.14 -1.64 -16.63
N ALA A 34 -13.29 -0.71 -17.57
CA ALA A 34 -13.56 -1.02 -18.98
C ALA A 34 -12.42 -1.76 -19.69
N GLN A 35 -11.23 -1.77 -19.07
CA GLN A 35 -10.01 -2.36 -19.61
C GLN A 35 -9.34 -3.27 -18.59
N CYS A 36 -10.11 -3.89 -17.68
CA CYS A 36 -9.56 -4.62 -16.54
C CYS A 36 -8.57 -5.74 -16.89
N SER A 37 -8.64 -6.29 -18.10
CA SER A 37 -7.66 -7.27 -18.62
C SER A 37 -6.28 -6.69 -18.91
N LYS A 38 -6.16 -5.36 -19.03
CA LYS A 38 -4.90 -4.64 -19.29
C LYS A 38 -4.26 -4.08 -18.01
N PHE A 39 -5.04 -3.88 -16.96
CA PHE A 39 -4.56 -3.28 -15.71
C PHE A 39 -4.24 -4.35 -14.65
N GLY A 40 -2.97 -4.74 -14.57
CA GLY A 40 -2.51 -5.82 -13.70
C GLY A 40 -2.45 -5.52 -12.20
N SER A 41 -3.01 -4.41 -11.73
CA SER A 41 -2.99 -4.01 -10.32
C SER A 41 -3.79 -4.98 -9.44
N GLY A 42 -3.37 -5.10 -8.19
CA GLY A 42 -4.08 -5.85 -7.16
C GLY A 42 -5.15 -5.01 -6.48
N ILE A 43 -5.80 -5.63 -5.49
CA ILE A 43 -6.68 -4.91 -4.57
C ILE A 43 -5.79 -4.12 -3.60
N THR A 44 -6.09 -2.86 -3.38
CA THR A 44 -5.32 -1.95 -2.52
C THR A 44 -6.17 -1.52 -1.33
N LEU A 45 -5.55 -1.42 -0.15
CA LEU A 45 -6.12 -0.79 1.04
C LEU A 45 -5.17 0.30 1.54
N GLY A 46 -5.73 1.36 2.12
CA GLY A 46 -4.92 2.47 2.61
C GLY A 46 -4.14 3.14 1.48
N LYS A 47 -2.95 3.61 1.82
CA LYS A 47 -2.05 4.28 0.89
C LYS A 47 -1.02 3.27 0.39
N GLY A 48 -1.38 2.47 -0.63
CA GLY A 48 -0.45 1.54 -1.31
C GLY A 48 -0.28 0.14 -0.70
N TYR A 49 -1.13 -0.30 0.26
CA TYR A 49 -1.08 -1.71 0.71
C TYR A 49 -1.77 -2.63 -0.30
N ASP A 50 -1.00 -3.21 -1.23
CA ASP A 50 -1.49 -4.05 -2.33
C ASP A 50 -1.53 -5.56 -2.00
N LEU A 51 -2.61 -6.25 -2.38
CA LEU A 51 -2.85 -7.65 -2.03
C LEU A 51 -2.25 -8.68 -3.03
N LYS A 52 -1.72 -8.23 -4.17
CA LYS A 52 -1.33 -9.10 -5.31
C LYS A 52 -0.21 -10.06 -4.98
N TYR A 53 0.78 -9.63 -4.22
CA TYR A 53 1.98 -10.43 -3.92
C TYR A 53 2.05 -10.93 -2.49
N ARG A 54 0.96 -10.78 -1.71
CA ARG A 54 0.88 -11.17 -0.30
C ARG A 54 0.11 -12.48 -0.14
N THR A 55 0.40 -13.18 0.94
CA THR A 55 -0.35 -14.36 1.41
C THR A 55 -1.47 -13.95 2.37
N GLU A 56 -2.42 -14.85 2.61
CA GLU A 56 -3.51 -14.59 3.55
C GLU A 56 -2.97 -14.34 4.98
N LEU A 57 -1.96 -15.11 5.39
CA LEU A 57 -1.34 -14.98 6.71
C LEU A 57 -0.65 -13.62 6.88
N GLU A 58 0.09 -13.17 5.86
CA GLU A 58 0.73 -11.84 5.88
C GLU A 58 -0.31 -10.73 5.99
N VAL A 59 -1.38 -10.80 5.19
CA VAL A 59 -2.45 -9.80 5.22
C VAL A 59 -3.15 -9.77 6.57
N ILE A 60 -3.51 -10.94 7.11
CA ILE A 60 -4.16 -11.00 8.42
C ILE A 60 -3.25 -10.41 9.50
N SER A 61 -1.97 -10.77 9.51
CA SER A 61 -0.98 -10.27 10.46
C SER A 61 -0.80 -8.75 10.35
N ASP A 62 -0.61 -8.21 9.14
CA ASP A 62 -0.40 -6.78 8.93
C ASP A 62 -1.60 -5.94 9.32
N LEU A 63 -2.80 -6.38 8.94
CA LEU A 63 -4.03 -5.64 9.23
C LEU A 63 -4.34 -5.67 10.73
N THR A 64 -4.21 -6.84 11.37
CA THR A 64 -4.48 -6.97 12.81
C THR A 64 -3.49 -6.20 13.67
N SER A 65 -2.19 -6.25 13.34
CA SER A 65 -1.18 -5.42 14.00
C SER A 65 -1.30 -3.93 13.70
N SER A 66 -2.04 -3.54 12.65
CA SER A 66 -2.46 -2.15 12.39
C SER A 66 -3.72 -1.74 13.19
N GLY A 67 -4.32 -2.66 13.94
CA GLY A 67 -5.50 -2.44 14.77
C GLY A 67 -6.83 -2.70 14.06
N ILE A 68 -6.83 -3.36 12.90
CA ILE A 68 -8.04 -3.79 12.18
C ILE A 68 -8.52 -5.12 12.78
N SER A 69 -9.83 -5.30 12.94
CA SER A 69 -10.34 -6.55 13.54
C SER A 69 -10.00 -7.78 12.70
N VAL A 70 -9.85 -8.93 13.36
CA VAL A 70 -9.50 -10.21 12.72
C VAL A 70 -10.54 -10.60 11.68
N GLU A 71 -11.82 -10.36 11.95
CA GLU A 71 -12.94 -10.66 11.04
C GLU A 71 -12.81 -9.85 9.75
N LYS A 72 -12.56 -8.54 9.87
CA LYS A 72 -12.35 -7.66 8.71
C LYS A 72 -11.08 -8.04 7.96
N ALA A 73 -10.00 -8.34 8.67
CA ALA A 73 -8.74 -8.78 8.08
C ALA A 73 -8.91 -10.07 7.26
N LYS A 74 -9.64 -11.06 7.78
CA LYS A 74 -9.99 -12.30 7.07
C LYS A 74 -10.85 -12.04 5.84
N GLN A 75 -11.81 -11.10 5.89
CA GLN A 75 -12.60 -10.74 4.72
C GLN A 75 -11.73 -10.14 3.61
N ILE A 76 -10.80 -9.25 3.95
CA ILE A 76 -9.88 -8.62 3.00
C ILE A 76 -8.87 -9.64 2.45
N ALA A 77 -8.37 -10.55 3.29
CA ALA A 77 -7.41 -11.58 2.91
C ALA A 77 -7.93 -12.52 1.81
N LYS A 78 -9.25 -12.70 1.65
CA LYS A 78 -9.84 -13.45 0.51
C LYS A 78 -9.52 -12.83 -0.86
N GLY A 79 -9.06 -11.59 -0.88
CA GLY A 79 -8.63 -10.87 -2.08
C GLY A 79 -7.18 -11.13 -2.48
N VAL A 80 -6.38 -11.85 -1.69
CA VAL A 80 -4.95 -12.06 -2.01
C VAL A 80 -4.74 -12.64 -3.40
N LYS A 81 -3.64 -12.24 -4.04
CA LYS A 81 -3.23 -12.71 -5.38
C LYS A 81 -4.21 -12.40 -6.51
N LYS A 82 -5.37 -11.78 -6.23
CA LYS A 82 -6.28 -11.28 -7.27
C LYS A 82 -5.67 -10.06 -7.94
N SER A 83 -5.75 -10.03 -9.25
CA SER A 83 -5.31 -8.92 -10.11
C SER A 83 -6.23 -8.82 -11.34
N TYR A 84 -6.05 -7.78 -12.15
CA TYR A 84 -6.88 -7.56 -13.35
C TYR A 84 -8.38 -7.54 -13.01
N CYS A 85 -9.21 -8.09 -13.89
CA CYS A 85 -10.66 -8.20 -13.69
C CYS A 85 -11.03 -8.92 -12.39
N SER A 86 -10.25 -9.90 -11.93
CA SER A 86 -10.55 -10.62 -10.68
C SER A 86 -10.44 -9.73 -9.43
N ALA A 87 -9.51 -8.77 -9.44
CA ALA A 87 -9.39 -7.77 -8.37
C ALA A 87 -10.54 -6.75 -8.44
N HIS A 88 -10.84 -6.27 -9.66
CA HIS A 88 -11.98 -5.38 -9.89
C HIS A 88 -13.30 -5.98 -9.38
N GLU A 89 -13.63 -7.22 -9.77
CA GLU A 89 -14.87 -7.87 -9.34
C GLU A 89 -14.93 -8.11 -7.84
N PHE A 90 -13.79 -8.43 -7.22
CA PHE A 90 -13.73 -8.55 -5.77
C PHE A 90 -14.04 -7.22 -5.08
N VAL A 91 -13.44 -6.11 -5.53
CA VAL A 91 -13.70 -4.78 -4.98
C VAL A 91 -15.17 -4.42 -5.17
N LYS A 92 -15.70 -4.56 -6.39
CA LYS A 92 -17.10 -4.28 -6.71
C LYS A 92 -18.07 -5.03 -5.79
N LYS A 93 -17.78 -6.29 -5.47
CA LYS A 93 -18.64 -7.12 -4.62
C LYS A 93 -18.52 -6.82 -3.12
N ASN A 94 -17.32 -6.47 -2.64
CA ASN A 94 -17.03 -6.48 -1.21
C ASN A 94 -16.77 -5.08 -0.60
N ARG A 95 -16.53 -4.04 -1.42
CA ARG A 95 -16.08 -2.71 -0.93
C ARG A 95 -17.03 -2.07 0.08
N ASP A 96 -18.33 -2.20 -0.10
CA ASP A 96 -19.31 -1.59 0.82
C ASP A 96 -19.68 -2.48 2.00
N ALA A 97 -19.60 -3.80 1.84
CA ALA A 97 -19.79 -4.75 2.93
C ALA A 97 -18.62 -4.73 3.92
N ILE A 98 -17.39 -4.49 3.43
CA ILE A 98 -16.19 -4.33 4.25
C ILE A 98 -16.14 -2.87 4.71
N ALA A 99 -16.54 -2.63 5.95
CA ALA A 99 -16.54 -1.28 6.54
C ALA A 99 -15.17 -0.60 6.46
N GLU A 100 -15.17 0.73 6.34
CA GLU A 100 -13.94 1.52 6.26
C GLU A 100 -12.99 1.30 7.45
N ILE A 101 -11.69 1.49 7.22
CA ILE A 101 -10.70 1.55 8.29
C ILE A 101 -10.63 2.97 8.87
N THR A 102 -10.19 3.09 10.11
CA THR A 102 -9.98 4.40 10.75
C THR A 102 -8.72 5.07 10.20
N GLU A 103 -8.59 6.39 10.39
CA GLU A 103 -7.40 7.12 9.96
C GLU A 103 -6.12 6.56 10.61
N ILE A 104 -6.17 6.23 11.91
CA ILE A 104 -5.01 5.65 12.62
C ILE A 104 -4.65 4.25 12.09
N GLN A 105 -5.64 3.43 11.71
CA GLN A 105 -5.38 2.13 11.07
C GLN A 105 -4.72 2.31 9.70
N GLN A 106 -5.16 3.29 8.90
CA GLN A 106 -4.55 3.61 7.61
C GLN A 106 -3.08 4.02 7.78
N ILE A 107 -2.77 4.86 8.76
CA ILE A 107 -1.40 5.32 9.04
C ILE A 107 -0.51 4.16 9.49
N ARG A 108 -0.97 3.32 10.42
CA ARG A 108 -0.20 2.15 10.88
C ARG A 108 0.08 1.18 9.74
N LEU A 109 -0.90 0.96 8.86
CA LEU A 109 -0.73 0.13 7.67
C LEU A 109 0.26 0.76 6.67
N PHE A 110 0.17 2.07 6.45
CA PHE A 110 1.12 2.80 5.62
C PHE A 110 2.55 2.70 6.17
N GLU A 111 2.77 2.92 7.47
CA GLU A 111 4.11 2.84 8.08
C GLU A 111 4.76 1.47 7.89
N LYS A 112 3.96 0.39 7.93
CA LYS A 112 4.42 -0.96 7.62
C LYS A 112 4.82 -1.11 6.15
N THR A 113 3.96 -0.67 5.22
CA THR A 113 4.26 -0.71 3.79
C THR A 113 5.49 0.13 3.45
N TYR A 114 5.56 1.34 4.00
CA TYR A 114 6.68 2.25 3.80
C TYR A 114 8.00 1.68 4.31
N LEU A 115 8.01 0.96 5.44
CA LEU A 115 9.21 0.28 5.92
C LEU A 115 9.73 -0.76 4.91
N HIS A 116 8.83 -1.51 4.25
CA HIS A 116 9.21 -2.46 3.21
C HIS A 116 9.92 -1.76 2.05
N TYR A 117 9.33 -0.70 1.51
CA TYR A 117 9.91 0.06 0.41
C TYR A 117 11.18 0.82 0.81
N SER A 118 11.25 1.35 2.04
CA SER A 118 12.46 1.95 2.58
C SER A 118 13.63 0.95 2.58
N ASN A 119 13.39 -0.27 3.04
CA ASN A 119 14.41 -1.32 3.04
C ASN A 119 14.78 -1.74 1.61
N ASP A 120 13.81 -1.81 0.70
CA ASP A 120 14.07 -2.17 -0.69
C ASP A 120 14.82 -1.09 -1.47
N SER A 121 14.55 0.19 -1.20
CA SER A 121 15.31 1.32 -1.74
C SER A 121 16.74 1.33 -1.22
N GLN A 122 16.96 1.06 0.07
CA GLN A 122 18.32 0.93 0.62
C GLN A 122 19.07 -0.22 -0.05
N ARG A 123 18.46 -1.41 -0.18
CA ARG A 123 19.06 -2.55 -0.88
C ARG A 123 19.41 -2.23 -2.34
N PHE A 124 18.50 -1.53 -3.04
CA PHE A 124 18.72 -1.10 -4.40
C PHE A 124 19.90 -0.13 -4.51
N CYS A 125 19.95 0.91 -3.66
CA CYS A 125 21.07 1.84 -3.62
C CYS A 125 22.40 1.12 -3.33
N HIS A 126 22.43 0.18 -2.38
CA HIS A 126 23.64 -0.58 -2.08
C HIS A 126 24.12 -1.43 -3.27
N ARG A 127 23.19 -2.01 -4.04
CA ARG A 127 23.52 -2.86 -5.18
C ARG A 127 24.04 -2.07 -6.38
N TYR A 128 23.51 -0.88 -6.65
CA TYR A 128 23.76 -0.16 -7.90
C TYR A 128 24.55 1.14 -7.74
N LYS A 129 24.93 1.55 -6.53
CA LYS A 129 25.72 2.79 -6.34
C LYS A 129 27.12 2.66 -6.94
N SER A 130 27.61 3.77 -7.48
CA SER A 130 29.04 3.91 -7.81
C SER A 130 29.88 3.94 -6.51
N PRO A 131 31.14 3.45 -6.55
CA PRO A 131 32.06 3.55 -5.41
C PRO A 131 32.28 4.99 -4.90
N HIS A 132 32.15 5.98 -5.79
CA HIS A 132 32.36 7.40 -5.46
C HIS A 132 31.09 8.12 -4.96
N CYS A 133 29.95 7.43 -4.91
CA CYS A 133 28.71 8.01 -4.39
C CYS A 133 28.64 7.93 -2.85
N VAL A 134 27.95 8.89 -2.26
CA VAL A 134 27.61 8.87 -0.82
C VAL A 134 26.85 7.60 -0.44
N THR A 135 27.09 7.12 0.77
CA THR A 135 26.39 5.94 1.32
C THR A 135 24.92 6.26 1.59
N TRP A 136 24.08 5.22 1.70
CA TRP A 136 22.69 5.41 2.06
C TRP A 136 22.57 6.13 3.40
N GLU A 137 23.39 5.77 4.38
CA GLU A 137 23.38 6.34 5.72
C GLU A 137 23.65 7.85 5.67
N GLN A 138 24.58 8.29 4.82
CA GLN A 138 24.97 9.69 4.61
C GLN A 138 24.03 10.49 3.70
N LEU A 139 23.10 9.85 2.98
CA LEU A 139 22.13 10.58 2.16
C LEU A 139 21.26 11.50 3.03
N LYS A 140 21.07 12.73 2.54
CA LYS A 140 20.18 13.71 3.18
C LYS A 140 18.74 13.14 3.25
N PRO A 141 18.01 13.32 4.36
CA PRO A 141 16.68 12.75 4.52
C PRO A 141 15.69 13.03 3.37
N PRO A 142 15.60 14.25 2.79
CA PRO A 142 14.69 14.51 1.68
C PRO A 142 14.99 13.65 0.43
N LEU A 143 16.28 13.38 0.15
CA LEU A 143 16.65 12.52 -0.98
C LEU A 143 16.23 11.07 -0.74
N LYS A 144 16.31 10.59 0.51
CA LYS A 144 15.80 9.27 0.87
C LYS A 144 14.29 9.19 0.63
N GLU A 145 13.54 10.21 1.05
CA GLU A 145 12.09 10.22 0.83
C GLU A 145 11.74 10.12 -0.66
N VAL A 146 12.39 10.91 -1.52
CA VAL A 146 12.16 10.85 -2.97
C VAL A 146 12.55 9.50 -3.57
N LEU A 147 13.69 8.93 -3.18
CA LEU A 147 14.13 7.61 -3.69
C LEU A 147 13.23 6.46 -3.22
N ILE A 148 12.60 6.59 -2.06
CA ILE A 148 11.61 5.64 -1.56
C ILE A 148 10.31 5.81 -2.34
N ASP A 149 9.86 7.05 -2.51
CA ASP A 149 8.64 7.39 -3.24
C ASP A 149 8.66 6.89 -4.68
N MET A 150 9.78 7.09 -5.40
CA MET A 150 9.94 6.60 -6.77
C MET A 150 9.81 5.08 -6.92
N LYS A 151 9.99 4.32 -5.83
CA LYS A 151 9.88 2.86 -5.81
C LYS A 151 8.55 2.36 -5.26
N TYR A 152 7.82 3.20 -4.54
CA TYR A 152 6.58 2.84 -3.85
C TYR A 152 5.52 2.37 -4.84
#